data_AF-A0AAV0CV65-F1
#
_entry.id   AF-A0AAV0CV65-F1
#
_cell.length_a   1.000
_cell.length_b   1.000
_cell.length_c   1.000
_cell.angle_alpha   90.00
_cell.angle_beta   90.00
_cell.angle_gamma   90.00
#
_symmetry.space_group_name_H-M   'P 1'
#
loop_
_entity.id
_entity.type
_entity.pdbx_description
1 polymer ?
#
loop_
_entity_poly.entity_id
_entity_poly.type
_entity_poly.pdbx_seq_one_letter_code
_entity_poly.pdbx_strand_id
1 'polypeptide(L)'
;MELTTRFNDKSVELLSLSVSFDPKNSYESFNVDAICTLVRKFYPEDFSSQDIRALKFELQHYVHDMIHDIKFQVSTLVKLCEELTKSKRCDSYVKMTRLIHFVLVLLFLLQQ
;
A
#
# COMPACT_ATOMS: atom_id res chain seq x y z
N MET A 1 24.64 -14.25 9.68
CA MET A 1 23.24 -14.63 9.94
C MET A 1 22.24 -13.47 9.80
N GLU A 2 22.67 -12.24 9.48
CA GLU A 2 21.76 -11.07 9.39
C GLU A 2 21.04 -10.91 8.04
N LEU A 3 21.55 -11.53 6.98
CA LEU A 3 20.93 -11.48 5.64
C LEU A 3 19.62 -12.25 5.59
N THR A 4 19.55 -13.41 6.26
CA THR A 4 18.35 -14.25 6.30
C THR A 4 17.24 -13.62 7.14
N THR A 5 17.58 -12.89 8.21
CA THR A 5 16.59 -12.18 9.03
C THR A 5 16.07 -10.92 8.34
N ARG A 6 16.93 -10.09 7.73
CA ARG A 6 16.48 -8.90 6.97
C ARG A 6 15.61 -9.27 5.76
N PHE A 7 15.91 -10.38 5.08
CA PHE A 7 15.08 -10.86 3.98
C PHE A 7 13.71 -11.33 4.47
N ASN A 8 13.67 -12.08 5.58
CA ASN A 8 12.42 -12.53 6.19
C ASN A 8 11.54 -11.34 6.66
N ASP A 9 12.15 -10.33 7.28
CA ASP A 9 11.44 -9.13 7.75
C ASP A 9 10.82 -8.33 6.61
N LYS A 10 11.51 -8.22 5.45
CA LYS A 10 10.97 -7.56 4.25
C LYS A 10 9.82 -8.35 3.62
N SER A 11 9.92 -9.68 3.59
CA SER A 11 8.83 -10.53 3.09
C SER A 11 7.58 -10.44 3.97
N VAL A 12 7.75 -10.44 5.30
CA VAL A 12 6.64 -10.23 6.25
C VAL A 12 6.03 -8.85 6.08
N GLU A 13 6.83 -7.82 5.82
CA GLU A 13 6.34 -6.46 5.60
C GLU A 13 5.57 -6.32 4.28
N LEU A 14 6.07 -6.86 3.17
CA LEU A 14 5.35 -6.87 1.89
C LEU A 14 4.00 -7.59 1.99
N LEU A 15 3.98 -8.71 2.71
CA LEU A 15 2.73 -9.43 3.00
C LEU A 15 1.81 -8.57 3.87
N SER A 16 2.34 -7.89 4.89
CA SER A 16 1.55 -6.99 5.75
C SER A 16 0.96 -5.83 4.95
N LEU A 17 1.73 -5.18 4.07
CA LEU A 17 1.24 -4.13 3.18
C LEU A 17 0.17 -4.68 2.23
N SER A 18 0.40 -5.85 1.64
CA SER A 18 -0.57 -6.49 0.74
C SER A 18 -1.89 -6.80 1.42
N VAL A 19 -1.85 -7.29 2.65
CA VAL A 19 -3.05 -7.57 3.46
C VAL A 19 -3.73 -6.28 3.91
N SER A 20 -2.98 -5.24 4.28
CA SER A 20 -3.57 -3.96 4.68
C SER A 20 -4.36 -3.30 3.56
N PHE A 21 -4.02 -3.54 2.29
CA PHE A 21 -4.78 -3.05 1.14
C PHE A 21 -5.81 -4.04 0.60
N ASP A 22 -6.00 -5.22 1.22
CA ASP A 22 -7.01 -6.19 0.79
C ASP A 22 -8.42 -5.77 1.26
N PRO A 23 -9.37 -5.49 0.35
CA PRO A 23 -10.72 -5.12 0.74
C PRO A 23 -11.58 -6.30 1.17
N LYS A 24 -11.13 -7.57 1.04
CA LYS A 24 -11.95 -8.76 1.36
C LYS A 24 -12.50 -8.80 2.78
N ASN A 25 -11.85 -8.13 3.74
CA ASN A 25 -12.30 -8.05 5.14
C ASN A 25 -12.75 -6.64 5.53
N SER A 26 -13.45 -5.91 4.66
CA SER A 26 -13.93 -4.55 4.96
C SER A 26 -12.83 -3.60 5.39
N TYR A 27 -11.61 -3.78 4.86
CA TYR A 27 -10.44 -3.01 5.27
C TYR A 27 -10.14 -3.08 6.78
N GLU A 28 -10.56 -4.16 7.47
CA GLU A 28 -10.30 -4.34 8.92
C GLU A 28 -8.79 -4.36 9.24
N SER A 29 -7.98 -4.80 8.28
CA SER A 29 -6.50 -4.76 8.37
C SER A 29 -5.88 -3.46 7.83
N PHE A 30 -6.70 -2.54 7.31
CA PHE A 30 -6.24 -1.25 6.81
C PHE A 30 -6.03 -0.32 8.01
N ASN A 31 -4.76 -0.11 8.34
CA ASN A 31 -4.36 0.78 9.41
C ASN A 31 -3.36 1.80 8.86
N VAL A 32 -3.80 3.06 8.77
CA VAL A 32 -3.00 4.16 8.22
C VAL A 32 -1.66 4.30 8.94
N ASP A 33 -1.66 4.26 10.27
CA ASP A 33 -0.46 4.43 11.08
C ASP A 33 0.49 3.23 10.94
N ALA A 34 -0.05 2.01 10.84
CA ALA A 34 0.75 0.82 10.58
C ALA A 34 1.42 0.88 9.20
N ILE A 35 0.66 1.21 8.15
CA ILE A 35 1.18 1.37 6.78
C ILE A 35 2.29 2.43 6.76
N CYS A 36 2.05 3.61 7.34
CA CYS A 36 3.05 4.69 7.37
C CYS A 36 4.30 4.30 8.18
N THR A 37 4.13 3.49 9.23
CA THR A 37 5.26 2.99 10.04
C THR A 37 6.10 1.98 9.28
N LEU A 38 5.46 1.07 8.53
CA LEU A 38 6.16 0.10 7.67
C LEU A 38 6.94 0.83 6.58
N VAL A 39 6.30 1.74 5.84
CA VAL A 39 6.94 2.52 4.78
C VAL A 39 8.15 3.30 5.32
N ARG A 40 8.01 3.96 6.48
CA ARG A 40 9.12 4.68 7.12
C ARG A 40 10.29 3.77 7.48
N LYS A 41 10.00 2.57 7.97
CA LYS A 41 11.00 1.63 8.48
C LYS A 41 11.75 0.93 7.36
N PHE A 42 11.04 0.51 6.32
CA PHE A 42 11.59 -0.38 5.29
C PHE A 42 11.96 0.34 4.00
N TYR A 43 11.34 1.49 3.70
CA TYR A 43 11.56 2.25 2.46
C TYR A 43 11.91 3.74 2.71
N PRO A 44 12.86 4.05 3.63
CA PRO A 44 13.23 5.43 3.92
C PRO A 44 13.89 6.15 2.73
N GLU A 45 14.51 5.40 1.80
CA GLU A 45 15.16 5.95 0.60
C GLU A 45 14.13 6.29 -0.49
N ASP A 46 13.03 5.54 -0.58
CA ASP A 46 11.98 5.73 -1.59
C ASP A 46 10.91 6.75 -1.16
N PHE A 47 10.69 6.87 0.15
CA PHE A 47 9.67 7.74 0.75
C PHE A 47 10.27 8.67 1.80
N SER A 48 10.33 9.96 1.47
CA SER A 48 10.75 10.99 2.42
C SER A 48 9.75 11.16 3.57
N SER A 49 10.18 11.84 4.64
CA SER A 49 9.26 12.20 5.74
C SER A 49 8.06 13.04 5.27
N GLN A 50 8.23 13.85 4.21
CA GLN A 50 7.13 14.61 3.61
C GLN A 50 6.21 13.70 2.81
N ASP A 51 6.76 12.76 2.04
CA ASP A 51 5.97 11.76 1.30
C ASP A 51 5.11 10.92 2.25
N ILE A 52 5.64 10.52 3.41
CA ILE A 52 4.90 9.74 4.39
C ILE A 52 3.77 10.56 5.03
N ARG A 53 3.95 11.87 5.24
CA ARG A 53 2.86 12.75 5.72
C ARG A 53 1.76 12.90 4.68
N ALA A 54 2.13 13.09 3.42
CA ALA A 54 1.18 13.13 2.31
C ALA A 54 0.43 11.80 2.15
N LEU A 55 1.16 10.68 2.20
CA LEU A 55 0.60 9.33 2.19
C LEU A 55 -0.42 9.14 3.32
N LYS A 56 -0.09 9.56 4.55
CA LYS A 56 -1.03 9.48 5.67
C LYS A 56 -2.34 10.21 5.38
N PHE A 57 -2.26 11.42 4.83
CA PHE A 57 -3.43 12.23 4.49
C PHE A 57 -4.26 11.61 3.36
N GLU A 58 -3.59 11.08 2.33
CA GLU A 58 -4.23 10.36 1.22
C GLU A 58 -4.95 9.09 1.71
N LEU A 59 -4.30 8.28 2.56
CA LEU A 59 -4.89 7.06 3.11
C LEU A 59 -6.10 7.35 4.02
N GLN A 60 -6.07 8.45 4.77
CA GLN A 60 -7.23 8.88 5.58
C GLN A 60 -8.42 9.25 4.71
N HIS A 61 -8.20 10.00 3.63
CA HIS A 61 -9.25 10.31 2.65
C HIS A 61 -9.74 9.06 1.93
N TYR A 62 -8.84 8.15 1.57
CA TYR A 62 -9.20 6.89 0.92
C TYR A 62 -10.22 6.09 1.75
N VAL A 63 -9.99 5.96 3.05
CA VAL A 63 -10.94 5.27 3.96
C VAL A 63 -12.29 5.97 3.99
N HIS A 64 -12.32 7.29 3.98
CA HIS A 64 -13.57 8.04 4.05
C HIS A 64 -14.36 8.00 2.73
N ASP A 65 -13.67 8.22 1.61
CA ASP A 65 -14.29 8.47 0.31
C ASP A 65 -14.48 7.20 -0.53
N MET A 66 -13.69 6.15 -0.29
CA MET A 66 -13.55 5.01 -1.22
C MET A 66 -14.02 3.69 -0.63
N ILE A 67 -14.16 3.56 0.70
CA ILE A 67 -14.64 2.33 1.34
C ILE A 67 -16.09 1.98 0.95
N HIS A 68 -16.89 3.01 0.66
CA HIS A 68 -18.30 2.88 0.29
C HIS A 68 -18.52 2.81 -1.23
N ASP A 69 -17.49 3.04 -2.04
CA ASP A 69 -17.60 2.96 -3.50
C ASP A 69 -17.33 1.52 -3.96
N ILE A 70 -18.36 0.87 -4.50
CA ILE A 70 -18.31 -0.54 -4.94
C ILE A 70 -17.22 -0.80 -5.97
N LYS A 71 -16.79 0.22 -6.72
CA LYS A 71 -15.69 0.10 -7.70
C LYS A 71 -14.35 -0.18 -7.04
N PHE A 72 -14.16 0.21 -5.78
CA PHE A 72 -12.90 0.02 -5.05
C PHE A 72 -12.93 -1.19 -4.11
N GLN A 73 -14.06 -1.91 -4.03
CA GLN A 73 -14.20 -3.18 -3.30
C GLN A 73 -13.65 -4.36 -4.10
N VAL A 74 -12.39 -4.26 -4.53
CA VAL A 74 -11.75 -5.20 -5.47
C VAL A 74 -10.76 -6.13 -4.79
N SER A 75 -10.91 -7.45 -4.97
CA SER A 75 -10.20 -8.49 -4.20
C SER A 75 -8.67 -8.58 -4.35
N THR A 76 -7.99 -7.69 -5.09
CA THR A 76 -6.54 -7.71 -5.29
C THR A 76 -5.95 -6.32 -5.44
N LEU A 77 -4.69 -6.15 -5.02
CA LEU A 77 -3.89 -4.94 -5.25
C LEU A 77 -3.81 -4.53 -6.73
N VAL A 78 -3.71 -5.51 -7.64
CA VAL A 78 -3.68 -5.26 -9.10
C VAL A 78 -4.97 -4.60 -9.55
N LYS A 79 -6.14 -5.14 -9.16
CA LYS A 79 -7.44 -4.55 -9.50
C LYS A 79 -7.63 -3.18 -8.85
N LEU A 80 -7.14 -3.00 -7.62
CA LEU A 80 -7.19 -1.69 -6.95
C LEU A 80 -6.41 -0.64 -7.76
N CYS A 81 -5.22 -1.01 -8.23
CA CYS A 81 -4.40 -0.15 -9.09
C CYS A 81 -5.09 0.17 -10.43
N GLU A 82 -5.74 -0.82 -11.05
CA GLU A 82 -6.52 -0.61 -12.27
C GLU A 82 -7.68 0.36 -12.04
N GLU A 83 -8.44 0.22 -10.95
CA GLU A 83 -9.58 1.09 -10.66
C GLU A 83 -9.15 2.51 -10.30
N LEU A 84 -8.02 2.69 -9.58
CA LEU A 84 -7.41 4.01 -9.36
C LEU A 84 -7.02 4.68 -10.69
N THR A 85 -6.51 3.92 -11.64
CA THR A 85 -6.13 4.41 -12.96
C THR A 85 -7.35 4.76 -13.81
N LYS A 86 -8.34 3.86 -13.89
CA LYS A 86 -9.59 4.05 -14.67
C LYS A 86 -10.40 5.24 -14.17
N SER A 87 -10.48 5.42 -12.85
CA SER A 87 -11.20 6.52 -12.22
C SER A 87 -10.46 7.85 -12.25
N LYS A 88 -9.22 7.88 -12.77
CA LYS A 88 -8.28 9.02 -12.71
C LYS A 88 -8.01 9.53 -11.29
N ARG A 89 -8.29 8.72 -10.27
CA ARG A 89 -8.00 9.05 -8.87
C ARG A 89 -6.52 8.86 -8.53
N CYS A 90 -5.73 8.23 -9.40
CA CYS A 90 -4.27 8.19 -9.29
C CYS A 90 -3.64 9.58 -9.10
N ASP A 91 -4.25 10.63 -9.66
CA ASP A 91 -3.76 12.01 -9.54
C ASP A 91 -4.09 12.65 -8.18
N SER A 92 -5.14 12.16 -7.51
CA SER A 92 -5.56 12.60 -6.17
C SER A 92 -4.87 11.82 -5.05
N TYR A 93 -4.48 10.57 -5.31
CA TYR A 93 -3.86 9.65 -4.35
C TYR A 93 -2.48 9.19 -4.86
N VAL A 94 -1.61 10.16 -5.16
CA VAL A 94 -0.32 9.92 -5.84
C VAL A 94 0.61 9.05 -5.00
N LYS A 95 0.73 9.31 -3.69
CA LYS A 95 1.64 8.56 -2.81
C LYS A 95 1.11 7.15 -2.54
N MET A 96 -0.20 7.00 -2.35
CA MET A 96 -0.83 5.70 -2.22
C MET A 96 -0.66 4.87 -3.51
N THR A 97 -0.90 5.48 -4.67
CA THR A 97 -0.72 4.82 -5.97
C THR A 97 0.72 4.40 -6.19
N ARG A 98 1.68 5.24 -5.78
CA ARG A 98 3.12 4.91 -5.83
C ARG A 98 3.46 3.74 -4.91
N LEU A 99 2.91 3.71 -3.69
CA LEU A 99 3.12 2.59 -2.74
C LEU A 99 2.56 1.27 -3.29
N ILE A 100 1.34 1.28 -3.83
CA ILE A 100 0.72 0.08 -4.43
C ILE A 100 1.58 -0.45 -5.57
N HIS A 101 2.01 0.41 -6.49
CA HIS A 101 2.92 0.00 -7.57
C HIS A 101 4.23 -0.58 -7.05
N PHE A 102 4.81 0.05 -6.03
CA PHE A 102 6.05 -0.41 -5.44
C PHE A 102 5.90 -1.81 -4.81
N VAL A 103 4.82 -2.05 -4.06
CA VAL A 103 4.48 -3.38 -3.51
C VAL A 103 4.29 -4.40 -4.63
N LEU A 104 3.57 -4.05 -5.71
CA LEU A 104 3.35 -4.93 -6.85
C LEU A 104 4.66 -5.33 -7.55
N VAL A 105 5.57 -4.37 -7.76
CA VAL A 105 6.89 -4.64 -8.38
C VAL A 105 7.72 -5.55 -7.47
N LEU A 106 7.76 -5.28 -6.16
CA LEU A 106 8.52 -6.11 -5.23
C LEU A 106 7.96 -7.53 -5.10
N LEU A 107 6.64 -7.69 -5.07
CA LEU A 107 6.00 -9.02 -5.09
C LEU A 107 6.37 -9.80 -6.36
N PHE A 108 6.39 -9.13 -7.51
CA PHE A 108 6.77 -9.76 -8.78
C PHE A 108 8.24 -10.20 -8.79
N LEU A 109 9.14 -9.38 -8.24
CA LEU A 109 10.57 -9.69 -8.15
C LEU A 109 10.88 -10.84 -7.19
N LEU A 110 10.06 -11.07 -6.16
CA LEU A 110 10.26 -12.16 -5.19
C LEU A 110 9.72 -13.53 -5.66
N GLN A 111 9.02 -13.58 -6.79
CA GLN A 111 8.48 -14.83 -7.37
C GLN A 111 9.31 -15.38 -8.56
N GLN A 112 10.47 -14.77 -8.85
CA GLN A 112 11.46 -15.28 -9.82
C GLN A 112 12.70 -15.81 -9.10
#